data_AF-A0A957IJT9-F1
#
_entry.id   AF-A0A957IJT9-F1
#
_cell.length_a   1.000
_cell.length_b   1.000
_cell.length_c   1.000
_cell.angle_alpha   90.00
_cell.angle_beta   90.00
_cell.angle_gamma   90.00
#
_symmetry.space_group_name_H-M   'P 1'
#
loop_
_entity.id
_entity.type
_entity.pdbx_description
1 polymer ?
#
loop_
_entity_poly.entity_id
_entity_poly.type
_entity_poly.pdbx_seq_one_letter_code
_entity_poly.pdbx_strand_id
1 'polypeptide(L)' 'NKYNKPQDTQIDKSGDWRVLRGGSWGLDANFVRAAFRYYNFPVSRNYYYGFRVGVVHPPSQ' A
#
# COMPACT_ATOMS: atom_id res chain seq x y z
N ASN A 1 -2.77 -4.57 -5.00
CA ASN A 1 -2.51 -3.20 -4.45
C ASN A 1 -2.44 -2.17 -5.58
N LYS A 2 -3.57 -1.85 -6.21
CA LYS A 2 -3.68 -0.74 -7.16
C LYS A 2 -4.59 0.34 -6.57
N TYR A 3 -4.39 1.60 -6.96
CA TYR A 3 -5.25 2.69 -6.50
C TYR A 3 -6.71 2.47 -6.96
N ASN A 4 -6.92 2.34 -8.26
CA ASN A 4 -8.26 2.18 -8.84
C ASN A 4 -8.86 0.77 -8.71
N LYS A 5 -8.05 -0.23 -8.32
CA LYS A 5 -8.46 -1.64 -8.23
C LYS A 5 -7.96 -2.25 -6.91
N PRO A 6 -8.47 -1.80 -5.75
CA PRO A 6 -8.01 -2.28 -4.44
C PRO A 6 -8.29 -3.78 -4.22
N GLN A 7 -9.34 -4.32 -4.83
CA GLN A 7 -9.74 -5.73 -4.78
C GLN A 7 -8.81 -6.67 -5.58
N ASP A 8 -7.97 -6.11 -6.44
CA ASP A 8 -7.03 -6.92 -7.22
C ASP A 8 -5.79 -7.28 -6.37
N THR A 9 -5.72 -8.57 -6.04
CA THR A 9 -4.68 -9.20 -5.22
C THR A 9 -3.72 -10.07 -6.04
N GLN A 10 -3.90 -10.15 -7.36
CA GLN A 10 -3.01 -10.94 -8.21
C GLN A 10 -1.62 -10.32 -8.29
N ILE A 11 -0.63 -11.14 -8.66
CA ILE A 11 0.73 -10.66 -8.92
C ILE A 11 0.67 -9.74 -10.13
N ASP A 12 1.03 -8.48 -9.91
CA ASP A 12 1.17 -7.51 -10.99
C ASP A 12 2.64 -7.18 -11.24
N LYS A 13 3.06 -7.34 -12.50
CA LYS A 13 4.41 -7.11 -13.00
C LYS A 13 4.53 -5.84 -13.87
N SER A 14 3.48 -5.04 -14.01
CA SER A 14 3.48 -3.86 -14.89
C SER A 14 4.45 -2.74 -14.46
N GLY A 15 4.87 -2.75 -13.20
CA GLY A 15 5.67 -1.67 -12.64
C GLY A 15 4.88 -0.38 -12.32
N ASP A 16 3.55 -0.34 -12.50
CA ASP A 16 2.81 0.90 -12.17
C ASP A 16 2.78 1.17 -10.66
N TRP A 17 2.31 2.37 -10.33
CA TRP A 17 2.00 2.85 -8.99
C TRP A 17 1.37 1.79 -8.06
N ARG A 18 1.90 1.70 -6.84
CA ARG A 18 1.38 0.91 -5.71
C ARG A 18 0.95 1.86 -4.60
N VAL A 19 -0.10 1.49 -3.86
CA VAL A 19 -0.63 2.31 -2.76
C VAL A 19 0.18 2.09 -1.49
N LEU A 20 0.52 3.19 -0.82
CA LEU A 20 1.07 3.24 0.53
C LEU A 20 -0.02 3.77 1.47
N ARG A 21 -0.07 3.26 2.70
CA ARG A 21 -1.12 3.55 3.70
C ARG A 21 -0.49 3.90 5.05
N GLY A 22 -1.23 4.66 5.86
CA GLY A 22 -0.92 4.90 7.27
C GLY A 22 -0.02 6.12 7.56
N GLY A 23 0.39 6.86 6.53
CA GLY A 23 1.28 8.02 6.69
C GLY A 23 2.69 7.64 7.15
N SER A 24 3.46 8.64 7.57
CA SER A 24 4.81 8.49 8.14
C SER A 24 5.09 9.64 9.10
N TRP A 25 6.21 9.58 9.81
CA TRP A 25 6.61 10.60 10.79
C TRP A 25 6.92 11.98 10.17
N GLY A 26 7.20 12.05 8.86
CA GLY A 26 7.51 13.29 8.15
C GLY A 26 6.32 13.89 7.40
N LEU A 27 5.12 13.34 7.58
CA LEU A 27 3.90 13.77 6.90
C LEU A 27 2.93 14.45 7.88
N ASP A 28 2.10 15.35 7.34
CA ASP A 28 1.00 15.96 8.08
C ASP A 28 0.07 14.90 8.69
N ALA A 29 -0.42 15.15 9.90
CA ALA A 29 -1.28 14.24 10.64
C ALA A 29 -2.56 13.85 9.86
N ASN A 30 -3.04 14.71 8.95
CA ASN A 30 -4.18 14.40 8.09
C ASN A 30 -3.94 13.20 7.16
N PHE A 31 -2.68 12.85 6.87
CA PHE A 31 -2.34 11.73 6.00
C PHE A 31 -2.28 10.37 6.70
N VAL A 32 -2.42 10.32 8.03
CA VAL A 32 -2.46 9.05 8.79
C VAL A 32 -3.84 8.39 8.77
N ARG A 33 -4.87 9.08 8.24
CA ARG A 33 -6.23 8.54 8.14
C ARG A 33 -6.27 7.24 7.32
N ALA A 34 -7.04 6.27 7.78
CA ALA A 34 -7.19 4.97 7.09
C ALA A 34 -7.70 5.09 5.64
N ALA A 35 -8.51 6.12 5.37
CA ALA A 35 -9.05 6.42 4.05
C ALA A 35 -8.03 7.09 3.11
N PHE A 36 -6.94 7.65 3.63
CA PHE A 36 -5.92 8.27 2.79
C PHE A 36 -5.11 7.21 2.05
N ARG A 37 -4.80 7.51 0.78
CA ARG A 37 -4.15 6.58 -0.15
C ARG A 37 -3.06 7.32 -0.91
N TYR A 38 -1.83 7.19 -0.43
CA TYR A 38 -0.66 7.67 -1.15
C TYR A 38 -0.21 6.63 -2.19
N TYR A 39 0.55 7.02 -3.20
CA TYR A 39 1.05 6.07 -4.21
C TYR A 39 2.43 6.45 -4.71
N ASN A 40 3.25 5.43 -5.01
CA ASN A 40 4.57 5.61 -5.62
C ASN A 40 4.90 4.41 -6.51
N PHE A 41 5.89 4.55 -7.39
CA PHE A 41 6.42 3.43 -8.18
C PHE A 41 7.02 2.38 -7.25
N PRO A 42 6.90 1.07 -7.59
CA PRO A 42 7.41 -0.02 -6.76
C PRO A 42 8.94 -0.02 -6.63
N VAL A 43 9.65 0.64 -7.56
CA VAL A 43 11.11 0.80 -7.51
C VAL A 43 11.56 1.95 -6.59
N SER A 44 10.65 2.84 -6.20
CA SER A 44 10.97 4.01 -5.37
C SER A 44 11.27 3.59 -3.94
N ARG A 45 12.43 4.01 -3.44
CA ARG A 45 12.89 3.76 -2.07
C ARG A 45 12.96 5.08 -1.32
N ASN A 46 12.32 5.15 -0.17
CA ASN A 46 12.31 6.34 0.67
C ASN A 46 12.29 5.90 2.15
N TYR A 47 13.01 6.62 3.00
CA TYR A 47 13.12 6.34 4.43
C TYR A 47 11.81 6.56 5.21
N TYR A 48 10.81 7.17 4.60
CA TYR A 48 9.44 7.28 5.11
C TYR A 48 8.56 6.06 4.78
N TYR A 49 9.00 5.13 3.93
CA TYR A 49 8.17 4.02 3.45
C TYR A 49 8.54 2.71 4.14
N GLY A 50 7.53 1.89 4.42
CA GLY A 50 7.66 0.55 4.98
C GLY A 50 6.45 -0.32 4.63
N PHE A 51 6.40 -1.53 5.18
CA PHE A 51 5.27 -2.45 4.99
C PHE A 51 5.00 -3.28 6.25
N ARG A 52 3.78 -3.82 6.34
CA ARG A 52 3.39 -4.85 7.32
C ARG A 52 2.95 -6.07 6.55
N VAL A 53 3.34 -7.25 7.01
CA VAL A 53 2.92 -8.52 6.40
C VAL A 53 1.52 -8.86 6.90
N GLY A 54 0.64 -9.25 5.98
CA GLY A 54 -0.65 -9.86 6.29
C GLY A 54 -0.64 -11.32 5.87
N VAL A 55 -1.32 -12.17 6.63
CA VAL A 55 -1.53 -13.57 6.27
C VAL A 55 -2.96 -13.73 5.75
N VAL A 56 -3.12 -14.47 4.66
CA VAL A 56 -4.44 -14.91 4.20
C VAL A 56 -4.72 -16.24 4.87
N HIS A 57 -5.73 -16.27 5.74
CA HIS A 57 -6.22 -17.53 6.28
C HIS A 57 -6.92 -18.32 5.16
N PRO A 58 -6.58 -19.60 4.95
CA PRO A 58 -7.36 -20.45 4.06
C PRO A 58 -8.82 -20.49 4.52
N PRO A 59 -9.80 -20.59 3.60
CA PRO A 59 -11.19 -20.79 3.98
C PRO A 59 -11.30 -22.04 4.85
N SER A 60 -12.01 -21.94 5.99
CA SER A 60 -12.44 -23.11 6.75
C SER A 60 -13.36 -23.95 5.88
N GLN A 61 -13.08 -25.26 5.80
CA GLN A 61 -13.96 -26.24 5.14
C GLN A 61 -15.34 -26.27 5.80
#